data_AF-A0A1V5ZJL1-F1
#
_entry.id   AF-A0A1V5ZJL1-F1
#
_cell.length_a   1.000
_cell.length_b   1.000
_cell.length_c   1.000
_cell.angle_alpha   90.00
_cell.angle_beta   90.00
_cell.angle_gamma   90.00
#
_symmetry.space_group_name_H-M   'P 1'
#
loop_
_entity.id
_entity.type
_entity.pdbx_description
1 polymer ?
#
loop_
_entity_poly.entity_id
_entity_poly.type
_entity_poly.pdbx_seq_one_letter_code
_entity_poly.pdbx_strand_id
1 'polypeptide(L)'
;MVFFYSHPAIQPVQVLKKYPVDSQGCEVHRQALKTMNATDRQIVERLKRILEQRVRLHQIILFGSRARGDHDAESDMDVLVILDSLITPEIRDAVSECTWQVGFDAGIIIAAVLFSREEWEEGPEYYSPLAEAVRADGVAI
;
A
#
# COMPACT_ATOMS: atom_id res chain seq x y z
N MET A 1 1.28 39.88 42.63
CA MET A 1 -0.05 40.05 42.04
C MET A 1 -0.52 38.68 41.60
N VAL A 2 -1.56 38.18 42.28
CA VAL A 2 -2.19 36.88 42.05
C VAL A 2 -3.44 37.15 41.22
N PHE A 3 -3.71 36.38 40.16
CA PHE A 3 -5.07 35.94 39.86
C PHE A 3 -5.03 34.55 39.20
N PHE A 4 -5.71 33.63 39.87
CA PHE A 4 -6.03 32.28 39.46
C PHE A 4 -7.24 32.32 38.50
N TYR A 5 -7.18 31.51 37.44
CA TYR A 5 -8.35 30.84 36.87
C TYR A 5 -8.01 29.34 36.93
N SER A 6 -8.29 28.67 38.05
CA SER A 6 -9.44 27.77 38.25
C SER A 6 -9.95 27.13 36.96
N HIS A 7 -9.42 25.95 36.60
CA HIS A 7 -10.21 24.82 36.07
C HIS A 7 -9.56 23.49 36.48
N PRO A 8 -10.38 22.44 36.71
CA PRO A 8 -10.07 21.35 37.62
C PRO A 8 -9.20 20.25 37.01
N ALA A 9 -8.45 19.61 37.90
CA ALA A 9 -7.77 18.33 37.78
C ALA A 9 -8.32 17.40 36.68
N ILE A 10 -7.59 17.29 35.56
CA ILE A 10 -7.71 16.13 34.68
C ILE A 10 -6.81 15.05 35.28
N GLN A 11 -7.43 14.16 36.06
CA GLN A 11 -6.86 12.87 36.45
C GLN A 11 -6.39 12.13 35.18
N PRO A 12 -5.26 11.40 35.21
CA PRO A 12 -4.90 10.57 34.08
C PRO A 12 -6.02 9.55 33.83
N VAL A 13 -6.71 9.68 32.70
CA VAL A 13 -7.70 8.72 32.26
C VAL A 13 -6.93 7.42 32.00
N GLN A 14 -7.04 6.47 32.92
CA GLN A 14 -6.70 5.09 32.64
C GLN A 14 -7.66 4.61 31.56
N VAL A 15 -7.22 4.64 30.30
CA VAL A 15 -7.88 3.88 29.24
C VAL A 15 -7.54 2.42 29.49
N LEU A 16 -8.32 1.79 30.36
CA LEU A 16 -8.41 0.34 30.47
C LEU A 16 -8.90 -0.21 29.12
N LYS A 17 -7.96 -0.42 28.19
CA LYS A 17 -8.16 -1.38 27.09
C LYS A 17 -8.29 -2.74 27.76
N LYS A 18 -9.55 -3.14 28.00
CA LYS A 18 -9.90 -4.45 28.52
C LYS A 18 -9.60 -5.46 27.41
N TYR A 19 -8.36 -5.90 27.32
CA TYR A 19 -7.98 -7.02 26.48
C TYR A 19 -8.60 -8.29 27.08
N PRO A 20 -9.25 -9.15 26.29
CA PRO A 20 -9.62 -10.48 26.79
C PRO A 20 -8.33 -11.27 26.99
N VAL A 21 -7.99 -11.52 28.27
CA VAL A 21 -6.90 -12.40 28.69
C VAL A 21 -7.48 -13.81 28.75
N ASP A 22 -6.82 -14.78 28.11
CA ASP A 22 -7.20 -16.19 28.26
C ASP A 22 -6.89 -16.69 29.68
N SER A 23 -7.43 -17.85 30.05
CA SER A 23 -7.26 -18.43 31.39
C SER A 23 -5.83 -18.95 31.69
N GLN A 24 -4.84 -18.67 30.83
CA GLN A 24 -3.45 -19.13 31.01
C GLN A 24 -2.39 -18.02 30.98
N GLY A 25 -2.75 -16.75 30.74
CA GLY A 25 -1.84 -15.62 31.01
C GLY A 25 -0.59 -15.55 30.12
N CYS A 26 -0.63 -16.16 28.93
CA CYS A 26 0.42 -15.98 27.93
C CYS A 26 0.07 -14.77 27.05
N GLU A 27 0.95 -13.76 26.99
CA GLU A 27 0.87 -12.74 25.94
C GLU A 27 1.05 -13.42 24.58
N VAL A 28 -0.07 -13.60 23.88
CA VAL A 28 -0.05 -14.08 22.50
C VAL A 28 0.56 -12.96 21.64
N HIS A 29 1.88 -13.01 21.44
CA HIS A 29 2.58 -12.18 20.47
C HIS A 29 1.88 -12.38 19.12
N ARG A 30 1.18 -11.33 18.69
CA ARG A 30 0.29 -11.29 17.53
C ARG A 30 1.12 -11.33 16.24
N GLN A 31 1.67 -12.48 15.90
CA GLN A 31 2.02 -12.80 14.52
C GLN A 31 0.74 -13.26 13.78
N ALA A 32 -0.31 -12.42 13.82
CA ALA A 32 -1.45 -12.63 12.95
C ALA A 32 -0.98 -12.26 11.54
N LEU A 33 -1.10 -13.20 10.60
CA LEU A 33 -0.81 -13.05 9.17
C LEU A 33 -1.26 -11.66 8.68
N LYS A 34 -0.30 -10.74 8.51
CA LYS A 34 -0.58 -9.40 8.01
C LYS A 34 -0.69 -9.48 6.50
N THR A 35 -1.87 -9.81 6.03
CA THR A 35 -2.21 -9.83 4.61
C THR A 35 -2.81 -8.48 4.22
N MET A 36 -2.58 -8.06 2.97
CA MET A 36 -3.21 -6.90 2.33
C MET A 36 -4.70 -6.76 2.70
N ASN A 37 -5.13 -5.55 3.05
CA ASN A 37 -6.53 -5.27 3.41
C ASN A 37 -7.45 -5.36 2.18
N ALA A 38 -8.72 -5.72 2.39
CA ALA A 38 -9.72 -5.82 1.34
C ALA A 38 -9.95 -4.50 0.59
N THR A 39 -9.87 -3.36 1.27
CA THR A 39 -9.98 -2.04 0.62
C THR A 39 -8.81 -1.77 -0.33
N ASP A 40 -7.57 -2.03 0.09
CA ASP A 40 -6.39 -1.87 -0.77
C ASP A 40 -6.50 -2.77 -2.01
N ARG A 41 -6.95 -4.02 -1.81
CA ARG A 41 -7.22 -4.96 -2.89
C ARG A 41 -8.21 -4.40 -3.90
N GLN A 42 -9.34 -3.85 -3.44
CA GLN A 42 -10.37 -3.28 -4.31
C GLN A 42 -9.87 -2.09 -5.12
N ILE A 43 -9.00 -1.25 -4.52
CA ILE A 43 -8.38 -0.11 -5.20
C ILE A 43 -7.47 -0.60 -6.32
N VAL A 44 -6.58 -1.56 -6.04
CA VAL A 44 -5.66 -2.12 -7.05
C VAL A 44 -6.43 -2.89 -8.14
N GLU A 45 -7.46 -3.65 -7.79
CA GLU A 45 -8.33 -4.33 -8.77
C GLU A 45 -9.10 -3.34 -9.65
N ARG A 46 -9.47 -2.16 -9.11
CA ARG A 46 -10.06 -1.08 -9.91
C ARG A 46 -9.03 -0.48 -10.86
N LEU A 47 -7.82 -0.20 -10.38
CA LEU A 47 -6.72 0.30 -11.21
C LEU A 47 -6.38 -0.67 -12.34
N LYS A 48 -6.23 -1.96 -12.03
CA LYS A 48 -5.99 -3.04 -13.00
C LYS A 48 -6.99 -2.99 -14.15
N ARG A 49 -8.29 -2.96 -13.84
CA ARG A 49 -9.37 -2.93 -14.84
C ARG A 49 -9.32 -1.71 -15.75
N ILE A 50 -8.95 -0.54 -15.23
CA ILE A 50 -8.83 0.68 -16.03
C ILE A 50 -7.58 0.64 -16.91
N LEU A 51 -6.46 0.14 -16.38
CA LEU A 51 -5.22 -0.02 -17.14
C LEU A 51 -5.38 -1.01 -18.29
N GLU A 52 -6.03 -2.16 -18.07
CA GLU A 52 -6.31 -3.16 -19.11
C GLU A 52 -7.11 -2.60 -20.31
N GLN A 53 -7.84 -1.50 -20.13
CA GLN A 53 -8.58 -0.84 -21.21
C GLN A 53 -7.71 0.11 -22.06
N ARG A 54 -6.55 0.54 -21.54
CA ARG A 54 -5.71 1.57 -22.17
C ARG A 54 -4.33 1.08 -22.60
N VAL A 55 -3.79 0.08 -21.91
CA VAL A 55 -2.45 -0.44 -22.13
C VAL A 55 -2.45 -1.97 -22.13
N ARG A 56 -1.41 -2.57 -22.72
CA ARG A 56 -1.20 -4.03 -22.71
C ARG A 56 -0.61 -4.46 -21.37
N LEU A 57 -1.45 -4.50 -20.34
CA LEU A 57 -1.05 -4.88 -18.99
C LEU A 57 -0.63 -6.36 -18.96
N HIS A 58 0.59 -6.62 -18.52
CA HIS A 58 1.10 -7.95 -18.25
C HIS A 58 0.78 -8.37 -16.82
N GLN A 59 1.16 -7.53 -15.85
CA GLN A 59 0.96 -7.80 -14.44
C GLN A 59 0.89 -6.50 -13.63
N ILE A 60 0.16 -6.53 -12.53
CA ILE A 60 0.20 -5.50 -11.49
C ILE A 60 0.46 -6.15 -10.13
N ILE A 61 1.36 -5.57 -9.37
CA ILE A 61 1.79 -6.08 -8.06
C ILE A 61 1.73 -4.93 -7.06
N LEU A 62 0.96 -5.11 -5.98
CA LEU A 62 1.06 -4.22 -4.82
C LEU A 62 2.29 -4.60 -4.01
N PHE A 63 3.11 -3.63 -3.63
CA PHE A 63 4.24 -3.86 -2.73
C PHE A 63 4.29 -2.78 -1.64
N GLY A 64 5.37 -2.75 -0.86
CA GLY A 64 5.55 -1.75 0.20
C GLY A 64 4.71 -2.02 1.44
N SER A 65 4.50 -0.98 2.26
CA SER A 65 3.88 -1.11 3.58
C SER A 65 2.43 -1.60 3.53
N ARG A 66 1.71 -1.28 2.46
CA ARG A 66 0.33 -1.73 2.25
C ARG A 66 0.23 -3.20 1.91
N ALA A 67 1.20 -3.74 1.16
CA ALA A 67 1.29 -5.17 0.92
C ALA A 67 1.62 -5.96 2.21
N ARG A 68 2.55 -5.44 3.02
CA ARG A 68 2.93 -6.03 4.33
C ARG A 68 1.89 -5.86 5.44
N GLY A 69 0.89 -4.99 5.26
CA GLY A 69 -0.11 -4.69 6.28
C GLY A 69 0.45 -3.98 7.53
N ASP A 70 1.58 -3.29 7.41
CA ASP A 70 2.20 -2.47 8.47
C ASP A 70 2.09 -0.96 8.23
N HIS A 71 1.29 -0.56 7.24
CA HIS A 71 1.02 0.83 6.88
C HIS A 71 0.21 1.59 7.94
N ASP A 72 0.42 2.91 7.98
CA ASP A 72 -0.46 3.85 8.65
C ASP A 72 -1.48 4.45 7.67
N ALA A 73 -2.41 5.27 8.16
CA ALA A 73 -3.47 5.84 7.34
C ALA A 73 -2.95 6.74 6.20
N GLU A 74 -1.76 7.32 6.36
CA GLU A 74 -1.16 8.29 5.43
C GLU A 74 -0.20 7.63 4.43
N SER A 75 0.00 6.32 4.51
CA SER A 75 0.95 5.61 3.65
C SER A 75 0.51 5.62 2.19
N ASP A 76 1.43 5.86 1.26
CA ASP A 76 1.16 5.74 -0.17
C ASP A 76 0.87 4.27 -0.57
N MET A 77 0.30 4.09 -1.76
CA MET A 77 0.08 2.79 -2.37
C MET A 77 1.08 2.55 -3.50
N ASP A 78 2.12 1.79 -3.19
CA ASP A 78 3.16 1.42 -4.14
C ASP A 78 2.71 0.25 -5.03
N VAL A 79 2.59 0.50 -6.33
CA VAL A 79 2.22 -0.52 -7.32
C VAL A 79 3.29 -0.64 -8.39
N LEU A 80 3.66 -1.88 -8.69
CA LEU A 80 4.49 -2.20 -9.84
C LEU A 80 3.55 -2.58 -10.99
N VAL A 81 3.68 -1.90 -12.12
CA VAL A 81 2.95 -2.15 -13.35
C VAL A 81 3.94 -2.67 -14.38
N ILE A 82 3.69 -3.88 -14.89
CA ILE A 82 4.48 -4.51 -15.93
C ILE A 82 3.62 -4.59 -17.19
N LEU A 83 4.15 -4.14 -18.32
CA LEU A 83 3.45 -4.14 -19.61
C LEU A 83 4.13 -5.05 -20.63
N ASP A 84 3.35 -5.66 -21.52
CA ASP A 84 3.86 -6.41 -22.68
C ASP A 84 4.33 -5.49 -23.83
N SER A 85 4.25 -4.16 -23.64
CA SER A 85 4.64 -3.15 -24.62
C SER A 85 5.81 -2.30 -24.12
N LEU A 86 6.55 -1.71 -25.06
CA LEU A 86 7.56 -0.69 -24.76
C LEU A 86 6.94 0.49 -23.99
N ILE A 87 7.69 1.07 -23.08
CA ILE A 87 7.22 2.20 -22.26
C ILE A 87 7.49 3.53 -22.98
N THR A 88 6.49 4.03 -23.71
CA THR A 88 6.54 5.34 -24.37
C THR A 88 6.04 6.46 -23.43
N PRO A 89 6.33 7.75 -23.72
CA PRO A 89 5.76 8.87 -22.97
C PRO A 89 4.23 8.82 -22.89
N GLU A 90 3.54 8.45 -23.97
CA GLU A 90 2.08 8.37 -24.01
C GLU A 90 1.55 7.26 -23.09
N ILE A 91 2.27 6.15 -22.98
CA ILE A 91 1.94 5.08 -22.03
C ILE A 91 2.17 5.55 -20.59
N ARG A 92 3.26 6.28 -20.32
CA ARG A 92 3.51 6.85 -18.98
C ARG A 92 2.40 7.82 -18.58
N ASP A 93 1.98 8.68 -19.50
CA ASP A 93 0.88 9.61 -19.28
C ASP A 93 -0.44 8.86 -19.03
N ALA A 94 -0.74 7.84 -19.83
CA ALA A 94 -1.95 7.02 -19.63
C ALA A 94 -1.96 6.31 -18.27
N VAL A 95 -0.82 5.74 -17.83
CA VAL A 95 -0.71 5.11 -16.52
C VAL A 95 -0.87 6.14 -15.40
N SER A 96 -0.22 7.30 -15.52
CA SER A 96 -0.30 8.41 -14.56
C SER A 96 -1.73 8.96 -14.40
N GLU A 97 -2.46 9.12 -15.51
CA GLU A 97 -3.88 9.51 -15.45
C GLU A 97 -4.73 8.47 -14.73
N CYS A 98 -4.50 7.18 -14.99
CA CYS A 98 -5.25 6.10 -14.35
C CYS A 98 -4.98 6.03 -12.85
N THR A 99 -3.71 6.13 -12.45
CA THR A 99 -3.32 6.10 -11.03
C THR A 99 -3.84 7.32 -10.29
N TRP A 100 -3.77 8.51 -10.92
CA TRP A 100 -4.34 9.73 -10.35
C TRP A 100 -5.85 9.61 -10.16
N GLN A 101 -6.59 9.17 -11.19
CA GLN A 101 -8.04 9.06 -11.10
C GLN A 101 -8.47 8.08 -10.00
N VAL A 102 -7.85 6.90 -9.95
CA VAL A 102 -8.21 5.88 -8.95
C VAL A 102 -7.78 6.32 -7.54
N GLY A 103 -6.58 6.88 -7.42
CA GLY A 103 -6.07 7.38 -6.14
C GLY A 103 -6.91 8.52 -5.59
N PHE A 104 -7.26 9.49 -6.44
CA PHE A 104 -8.11 10.62 -6.06
C PHE A 104 -9.48 10.17 -5.55
N ASP A 105 -10.15 9.26 -6.26
CA ASP A 105 -11.45 8.72 -5.85
C ASP A 105 -11.38 7.93 -4.53
N ALA A 106 -10.25 7.28 -4.27
CA ALA A 106 -10.03 6.51 -3.05
C ALA A 106 -9.43 7.34 -1.89
N GLY A 107 -9.07 8.60 -2.13
CA GLY A 107 -8.42 9.46 -1.14
C GLY A 107 -7.01 9.02 -0.76
N ILE A 108 -6.27 8.42 -1.70
CA ILE A 108 -4.93 7.87 -1.50
C ILE A 108 -3.99 8.20 -2.66
N ILE A 109 -2.70 8.36 -2.38
CA ILE A 109 -1.68 8.49 -3.43
C ILE A 109 -1.30 7.09 -3.91
N ILE A 110 -1.37 6.87 -5.23
CA ILE A 110 -0.89 5.64 -5.87
C ILE A 110 0.43 5.95 -6.58
N ALA A 111 1.53 5.42 -6.06
CA ALA A 111 2.84 5.53 -6.65
C ALA A 111 3.09 4.33 -7.57
N ALA A 112 3.00 4.54 -8.89
CA ALA A 112 3.23 3.49 -9.87
C ALA A 112 4.68 3.48 -10.38
N VAL A 113 5.35 2.34 -10.22
CA VAL A 113 6.59 2.02 -10.93
C VAL A 113 6.24 1.23 -12.17
N LEU A 114 6.81 1.62 -13.32
CA LEU A 114 6.42 1.09 -14.62
C LEU A 114 7.62 0.46 -15.33
N PHE A 115 7.50 -0.80 -15.71
CA PHE A 115 8.46 -1.52 -16.54
C PHE A 115 7.77 -2.22 -17.71
N SER A 116 8.49 -2.38 -18.81
CA SER A 116 8.17 -3.42 -19.78
C SER A 116 8.56 -4.78 -19.20
N ARG A 117 7.93 -5.84 -19.73
CA ARG A 117 8.25 -7.21 -19.33
C ARG A 117 9.72 -7.56 -19.53
N GLU A 118 10.32 -7.13 -20.63
CA GLU A 118 11.74 -7.34 -20.93
C GLU A 118 12.64 -6.67 -19.88
N GLU A 119 12.38 -5.40 -19.53
CA GLU A 119 13.13 -4.69 -18.50
C GLU A 119 13.02 -5.38 -17.13
N TRP A 120 11.84 -5.91 -16.80
CA TRP A 120 11.58 -6.54 -15.51
C TRP A 120 12.18 -7.94 -15.39
N GLU A 121 12.06 -8.77 -16.42
CA GLU A 121 12.47 -10.19 -16.39
C GLU A 121 13.94 -10.38 -16.78
N GLU A 122 14.44 -9.60 -17.73
CA GLU A 122 15.77 -9.79 -18.34
C GLU A 122 16.72 -8.61 -18.10
N GLY A 123 16.18 -7.46 -17.68
CA GLY A 123 16.94 -6.25 -17.44
C GLY A 123 17.73 -6.25 -16.11
N PRO A 124 18.62 -5.26 -15.93
CA PRO A 124 19.35 -5.05 -14.67
C PRO A 124 18.42 -4.89 -13.46
N GLU A 125 17.20 -4.41 -13.69
CA GLU A 125 16.19 -4.17 -12.66
C GLU A 125 15.78 -5.44 -11.94
N TYR A 126 15.93 -6.61 -12.56
CA TYR A 126 15.71 -7.88 -11.88
C TYR A 126 16.56 -8.02 -10.59
N TYR A 127 17.72 -7.37 -10.53
CA TYR A 127 18.63 -7.39 -9.37
C TYR A 127 18.54 -6.14 -8.50
N SER A 128 17.57 -5.25 -8.74
CA SER A 128 17.44 -4.02 -7.98
C SER A 128 16.86 -4.27 -6.59
N PRO A 129 17.12 -3.37 -5.60
CA PRO A 129 16.46 -3.43 -4.30
C PRO A 129 14.93 -3.38 -4.40
N LEU A 130 14.40 -2.71 -5.44
CA LEU A 130 12.97 -2.72 -5.73
C LEU A 130 12.50 -4.14 -6.07
N ALA A 131 13.20 -4.84 -6.96
CA ALA A 131 12.84 -6.21 -7.32
C ALA A 131 12.96 -7.17 -6.14
N GLU A 132 13.93 -6.98 -5.24
CA GLU A 132 14.00 -7.73 -3.99
C GLU A 132 12.78 -7.46 -3.09
N ALA A 133 12.39 -6.21 -2.90
CA ALA A 133 11.22 -5.83 -2.11
C ALA A 133 9.92 -6.41 -2.70
N VAL A 134 9.76 -6.33 -4.02
CA VAL A 134 8.59 -6.90 -4.73
C VAL A 134 8.56 -8.42 -4.62
N ARG A 135 9.71 -9.11 -4.68
CA ARG A 135 9.76 -10.57 -4.49
C ARG A 135 9.48 -11.00 -3.05
N ALA A 136 9.93 -10.21 -2.07
CA ALA A 136 9.76 -10.52 -0.66
C ALA A 136 8.31 -10.31 -0.18
N ASP A 137 7.73 -9.16 -0.54
CA ASP A 137 6.49 -8.67 0.05
C ASP A 137 5.35 -8.49 -0.97
N GLY A 138 5.62 -8.61 -2.27
CA GLY A 138 4.68 -8.26 -3.33
C GLY A 138 3.45 -9.17 -3.38
N VAL A 139 2.29 -8.57 -3.61
CA VAL A 139 1.01 -9.25 -3.80
C VAL A 139 0.52 -9.02 -5.23
N ALA A 140 0.56 -10.06 -6.05
CA ALA A 140 0.02 -10.04 -7.40
C ALA A 140 -1.52 -10.02 -7.37
N ILE A 141 -2.11 -9.16 -8.19
CA ILE A 141 -3.56 -8.93 -8.29
C ILE A 141 -4.06 -9.29 -9.69
#